data_AF-A0A0B2RHJ8-F1
#
_entry.id   AF-A0A0B2RHJ8-F1
#
_cell.length_a   1.000
_cell.length_b   1.000
_cell.length_c   1.000
_cell.angle_alpha   90.00
_cell.angle_beta   90.00
_cell.angle_gamma   90.00
#
_symmetry.space_group_name_H-M   'P 1'
#
loop_
_entity.id
_entity.type
_entity.pdbx_description
1 polymer ?
#
loop_
_entity_poly.entity_id
_entity_poly.type
_entity_poly.pdbx_seq_one_letter_code
_entity_poly.pdbx_strand_id
1 'polypeptide(L)'
;KRTPEPNLCLQLLKGDPRAPSADIAGLALILVEVIKAKAKEAEKTIKQLLKQGGNKKALSECAVDYKGILILDIPQATRAVRGDPKFADDAVSDCAVEADICENRFNGKSPLTHVNNGMRDVANVARAIIRILL
;
A
#
# COMPACT_ATOMS: atom_id res chain seq x y z
N LYS A 1 -5.97 18.98 -5.60
CA LYS A 1 -4.50 18.80 -5.73
C LYS A 1 -3.84 18.66 -4.34
N ARG A 2 -4.31 17.74 -3.49
CA ARG A 2 -3.80 17.56 -2.11
C ARG A 2 -2.96 16.29 -1.93
N THR A 3 -2.80 15.49 -2.98
CA THR A 3 -2.03 14.25 -2.97
C THR A 3 -0.70 14.44 -3.71
N PRO A 4 0.38 13.74 -3.31
CA PRO A 4 1.69 13.82 -3.97
C PRO A 4 1.62 13.35 -5.43
N GLU A 5 0.69 12.43 -5.74
CA GLU A 5 0.39 11.97 -7.10
C GLU A 5 -1.08 12.27 -7.47
N PRO A 6 -1.40 13.48 -7.97
CA PRO A 6 -2.78 13.85 -8.28
C PRO A 6 -3.43 13.01 -9.38
N ASN A 7 -2.66 12.66 -10.42
CA ASN A 7 -3.16 11.87 -11.54
C ASN A 7 -3.44 10.43 -11.12
N LEU A 8 -2.53 9.83 -10.35
CA LEU A 8 -2.72 8.50 -9.78
C LEU A 8 -3.96 8.47 -8.88
N CYS A 9 -4.11 9.45 -7.98
CA CYS A 9 -5.30 9.57 -7.12
C CYS A 9 -6.60 9.56 -7.94
N LEU A 10 -6.67 10.39 -8.99
CA LEU A 10 -7.84 10.42 -9.88
C LEU A 10 -8.06 9.09 -10.59
N GLN A 11 -7.01 8.44 -11.07
CA GLN A 11 -7.10 7.14 -11.74
C GLN A 11 -7.64 6.05 -10.80
N LEU A 12 -7.08 5.97 -9.59
CA LEU A 12 -7.48 4.99 -8.58
C LEU A 12 -8.95 5.17 -8.19
N LEU A 13 -9.37 6.41 -7.91
CA LEU A 13 -10.74 6.70 -7.50
C LEU A 13 -11.74 6.51 -8.65
N LYS A 14 -11.40 6.89 -9.89
CA LYS A 14 -12.25 6.62 -11.07
C LYS A 14 -12.46 5.13 -11.34
N GLY A 15 -11.51 4.29 -10.93
CA GLY A 15 -11.61 2.84 -11.05
C GLY A 15 -12.63 2.21 -10.09
N ASP A 16 -13.11 2.94 -9.07
CA ASP A 16 -14.06 2.44 -8.09
C ASP A 16 -15.45 3.09 -8.26
N PRO A 17 -16.52 2.31 -8.54
CA PRO A 17 -17.86 2.86 -8.74
C PRO A 17 -18.46 3.53 -7.50
N ARG A 18 -17.88 3.32 -6.32
CA ARG A 18 -18.32 3.93 -5.06
C ARG A 18 -17.76 5.34 -4.87
N ALA A 19 -16.69 5.70 -5.57
CA ALA A 19 -15.99 6.97 -5.37
C ALA A 19 -16.86 8.23 -5.61
N PRO A 20 -17.75 8.30 -6.64
CA PRO A 20 -18.53 9.51 -6.89
C PRO A 20 -19.47 9.91 -5.74
N SER A 21 -19.94 8.96 -4.93
CA SER A 21 -20.85 9.19 -3.81
C SER A 21 -20.17 9.12 -2.43
N ALA A 22 -18.86 8.88 -2.39
CA ALA A 22 -18.13 8.69 -1.14
C ALA A 22 -17.77 10.03 -0.48
N ASP A 23 -17.89 10.07 0.85
CA ASP A 23 -17.25 11.09 1.70
C ASP A 23 -15.72 10.88 1.73
N ILE A 24 -14.97 11.81 2.34
CA ILE A 24 -13.50 11.71 2.41
C ILE A 24 -13.06 10.39 3.08
N ALA A 25 -13.78 9.96 4.12
CA ALA A 25 -13.53 8.67 4.76
C ALA A 25 -13.79 7.48 3.82
N GLY A 26 -14.85 7.52 3.02
CA GLY A 26 -15.14 6.53 1.99
C GLY A 26 -14.06 6.48 0.90
N LEU A 27 -13.55 7.64 0.45
CA LEU A 27 -12.44 7.70 -0.49
C LEU A 27 -11.15 7.11 0.11
N ALA A 28 -10.86 7.39 1.39
CA ALA A 28 -9.74 6.78 2.10
C ALA A 28 -9.89 5.24 2.18
N LEU A 29 -11.08 4.72 2.52
CA LEU A 29 -11.35 3.29 2.57
C LEU A 29 -11.19 2.60 1.21
N ILE A 30 -11.61 3.27 0.12
CA ILE A 30 -11.36 2.78 -1.25
C ILE A 30 -9.86 2.60 -1.48
N LEU A 31 -9.04 3.60 -1.12
CA LEU A 31 -7.60 3.51 -1.29
C LEU A 31 -6.94 2.45 -0.37
N VAL A 32 -7.45 2.23 0.84
CA VAL A 32 -7.01 1.11 1.70
C VAL A 32 -7.26 -0.25 1.03
N GLU A 33 -8.39 -0.42 0.32
CA GLU A 33 -8.65 -1.63 -0.46
C GLU A 33 -7.72 -1.76 -1.69
N VAL A 34 -7.29 -0.63 -2.29
CA VAL A 34 -6.25 -0.65 -3.33
C VAL A 34 -4.90 -1.09 -2.75
N ILE A 35 -4.49 -0.58 -1.57
CA ILE A 35 -3.27 -1.02 -0.86
C ILE A 35 -3.34 -2.54 -0.63
N LYS A 36 -4.46 -3.05 -0.16
CA LYS A 36 -4.69 -4.50 0.02
C LYS A 36 -4.55 -5.29 -1.26
N ALA A 37 -5.07 -4.79 -2.38
CA ALA A 37 -4.89 -5.43 -3.68
C ALA A 37 -3.40 -5.47 -4.08
N LYS A 38 -2.66 -4.37 -3.87
CA LYS A 38 -1.22 -4.27 -4.13
C LYS A 38 -0.40 -5.21 -3.25
N ALA A 39 -0.73 -5.34 -1.96
CA ALA A 39 -0.06 -6.27 -1.06
C ALA A 39 -0.25 -7.74 -1.50
N LYS A 40 -1.47 -8.09 -1.95
CA LYS A 40 -1.74 -9.43 -2.51
C LYS A 40 -1.00 -9.70 -3.82
N GLU A 41 -0.90 -8.69 -4.69
CA GLU A 41 -0.10 -8.74 -5.91
C GLU A 41 1.38 -8.99 -5.58
N ALA A 42 1.91 -8.30 -4.57
CA ALA A 42 3.27 -8.48 -4.10
C ALA A 42 3.52 -9.87 -3.53
N GLU A 43 2.66 -10.39 -2.64
CA GLU A 43 2.79 -11.75 -2.12
C GLU A 43 2.83 -12.78 -3.25
N LYS A 44 1.96 -12.64 -4.26
CA LYS A 44 1.91 -13.55 -5.42
C LYS A 44 3.22 -13.50 -6.20
N THR A 45 3.72 -12.30 -6.47
CA THR A 45 4.97 -12.08 -7.20
C THR A 45 6.17 -12.64 -6.44
N ILE A 46 6.26 -12.40 -5.13
CA ILE A 46 7.30 -12.94 -4.26
C ILE A 46 7.27 -14.47 -4.26
N LYS A 47 6.09 -15.08 -4.10
CA LYS A 47 5.92 -16.55 -4.16
C LYS A 47 6.38 -17.12 -5.49
N GLN A 48 6.13 -16.43 -6.60
CA GLN A 48 6.60 -16.86 -7.93
C GLN A 48 8.12 -16.76 -8.05
N LEU A 49 8.72 -15.64 -7.63
CA LEU A 49 10.17 -15.42 -7.69
C LEU A 49 10.95 -16.43 -6.81
N LEU A 50 10.39 -16.79 -5.65
CA LEU A 50 10.95 -17.84 -4.78
C LEU A 50 11.00 -19.20 -5.50
N LYS A 51 9.94 -19.56 -6.24
CA LYS A 51 9.89 -20.80 -7.03
C LYS A 51 10.88 -20.80 -8.20
N GLN A 52 11.19 -19.62 -8.74
CA GLN A 52 12.14 -19.44 -9.85
C GLN A 52 13.60 -19.39 -9.39
N GLY A 53 13.88 -19.55 -8.09
CA GLY A 53 15.25 -19.54 -7.57
C GLY A 53 15.85 -18.15 -7.40
N GLY A 54 15.03 -17.10 -7.25
CA GLY A 54 15.49 -15.76 -6.92
C GLY A 54 16.18 -15.69 -5.55
N ASN A 55 16.67 -14.49 -5.16
CA ASN A 55 17.35 -14.27 -3.89
C ASN A 55 16.44 -14.64 -2.69
N LYS A 56 16.58 -15.86 -2.17
CA LYS A 56 15.68 -16.44 -1.15
C LYS A 56 15.62 -15.60 0.12
N LYS A 57 16.74 -15.05 0.57
CA LYS A 57 16.78 -14.24 1.80
C LYS A 57 15.96 -12.97 1.63
N ALA A 58 16.29 -12.15 0.62
CA ALA A 58 15.58 -10.90 0.37
C ALA A 58 14.09 -11.12 0.11
N LEU A 59 13.75 -12.14 -0.71
CA LEU A 59 12.35 -12.45 -1.03
C LEU A 59 11.56 -12.95 0.19
N SER A 60 12.16 -13.75 1.08
CA SER A 60 11.47 -14.23 2.27
C SER A 60 11.23 -13.11 3.29
N GLU A 61 12.20 -12.20 3.43
CA GLU A 61 12.04 -11.02 4.27
C GLU A 61 10.96 -10.07 3.71
N CYS A 62 10.96 -9.81 2.40
CA CYS A 62 9.86 -9.09 1.74
C CYS A 62 8.49 -9.77 1.96
N ALA A 63 8.44 -11.10 1.98
CA ALA A 63 7.18 -11.82 2.25
C ALA A 63 6.68 -11.58 3.68
N VAL A 64 7.58 -11.39 4.65
CA VAL A 64 7.23 -11.03 6.03
C VAL A 64 6.69 -9.61 6.06
N ASP A 65 7.37 -8.67 5.41
CA ASP A 65 6.97 -7.27 5.32
C ASP A 65 5.53 -7.18 4.72
N TYR A 66 5.29 -7.70 3.51
CA TYR A 66 3.95 -7.68 2.89
C TYR A 66 2.86 -8.46 3.66
N LYS A 67 3.24 -9.45 4.46
CA LYS A 67 2.30 -10.13 5.36
C LYS A 67 1.92 -9.22 6.53
N GLY A 68 2.86 -8.43 7.05
CA GLY A 68 2.64 -7.36 8.03
C GLY A 68 1.55 -6.39 7.56
N ILE A 69 1.74 -5.81 6.38
CA ILE A 69 0.73 -4.98 5.69
C ILE A 69 -0.67 -5.61 5.71
N LEU A 70 -0.77 -6.89 5.34
CA LEU A 70 -2.05 -7.60 5.19
C LEU A 70 -2.77 -7.86 6.51
N ILE A 71 -2.03 -8.21 7.57
CA ILE A 71 -2.62 -8.68 8.83
C ILE A 71 -2.64 -7.62 9.94
N LEU A 72 -1.83 -6.57 9.82
CA LEU A 72 -1.71 -5.49 10.81
C LEU A 72 -2.22 -4.17 10.24
N ASP A 73 -1.55 -3.63 9.22
CA ASP A 73 -1.76 -2.25 8.77
C ASP A 73 -3.12 -2.05 8.12
N ILE A 74 -3.51 -2.94 7.20
CA ILE A 74 -4.80 -2.83 6.51
C ILE A 74 -5.97 -2.93 7.51
N PRO A 75 -6.01 -3.91 8.43
CA PRO A 75 -7.03 -3.95 9.47
C PRO A 75 -7.02 -2.70 10.37
N GLN A 76 -5.86 -2.18 10.74
CA GLN A 76 -5.75 -0.95 11.54
C GLN A 76 -6.32 0.25 10.77
N ALA A 77 -5.84 0.52 9.55
CA ALA A 77 -6.31 1.61 8.71
C ALA A 77 -7.82 1.52 8.47
N THR A 78 -8.34 0.34 8.17
CA THR A 78 -9.77 0.12 7.91
C THR A 78 -10.64 0.55 9.10
N ARG A 79 -10.23 0.21 10.34
CA ARG A 79 -10.96 0.62 11.56
C ARG A 79 -10.75 2.09 11.88
N ALA A 80 -9.52 2.57 11.72
CA ALA A 80 -9.09 3.89 12.16
C ALA A 80 -9.59 5.04 11.28
N VAL A 81 -9.82 4.82 9.97
CA VAL A 81 -10.29 5.89 9.04
C VAL A 81 -11.54 6.60 9.55
N ARG A 82 -12.50 5.87 10.15
CA ARG A 82 -13.71 6.44 10.77
C ARG A 82 -13.65 6.53 12.30
N GLY A 83 -12.54 6.08 12.90
CA GLY A 83 -12.29 6.13 14.33
C GLY A 83 -11.36 7.30 14.64
N ASP A 84 -10.10 6.99 14.93
CA ASP A 84 -9.02 7.97 15.04
C ASP A 84 -8.15 7.93 13.76
N PRO A 85 -8.30 8.91 12.85
CA PRO A 85 -7.59 8.90 11.57
C PRO A 85 -6.07 9.00 11.72
N LYS A 86 -5.52 9.35 12.89
CA LYS A 86 -4.08 9.34 13.11
C LYS A 86 -3.51 7.93 13.03
N PHE A 87 -4.20 6.93 13.59
CA PHE A 87 -3.80 5.53 13.45
C PHE A 87 -3.94 5.01 12.02
N ALA A 88 -4.83 5.60 11.21
CA ALA A 88 -4.91 5.29 9.79
C ALA A 88 -3.75 5.91 9.00
N ASP A 89 -3.37 7.16 9.29
CA ASP A 89 -2.19 7.85 8.70
C ASP A 89 -0.92 7.04 8.95
N ASP A 90 -0.73 6.57 10.18
CA ASP A 90 0.44 5.77 10.57
C ASP A 90 0.43 4.42 9.85
N ALA A 91 -0.68 3.68 9.88
CA ALA A 91 -0.77 2.37 9.23
C ALA A 91 -0.51 2.42 7.71
N VAL A 92 -1.07 3.41 6.99
CA VAL A 92 -0.79 3.52 5.54
C VAL A 92 0.61 4.08 5.27
N SER A 93 1.21 4.82 6.21
CA SER A 93 2.61 5.23 6.11
C SER A 93 3.54 4.03 6.24
N ASP A 94 3.24 3.10 7.16
CA ASP A 94 4.02 1.88 7.35
C ASP A 94 4.00 1.00 6.09
N CYS A 95 2.87 0.91 5.39
CA CYS A 95 2.79 0.22 4.09
C CYS A 95 3.81 0.74 3.06
N ALA A 96 4.05 2.06 3.02
CA ALA A 96 5.06 2.66 2.13
C ALA A 96 6.49 2.33 2.60
N VAL A 97 6.73 2.40 3.91
CA VAL A 97 8.03 2.10 4.53
C VAL A 97 8.40 0.64 4.32
N GLU A 98 7.49 -0.30 4.53
CA GLU A 98 7.70 -1.73 4.33
C GLU A 98 8.01 -2.07 2.86
N ALA A 99 7.36 -1.39 1.91
CA ALA A 99 7.67 -1.52 0.49
C ALA A 99 9.08 -1.02 0.14
N ASP A 100 9.50 0.12 0.71
CA ASP A 100 10.85 0.66 0.52
C ASP A 100 11.92 -0.21 1.21
N ILE A 101 11.64 -0.76 2.39
CA ILE A 101 12.50 -1.74 3.05
C ILE A 101 12.70 -2.95 2.16
N CYS A 102 11.62 -3.52 1.63
CA CYS A 102 11.69 -4.66 0.72
C CYS A 102 12.53 -4.34 -0.53
N GLU A 103 12.36 -3.16 -1.13
CA GLU A 103 13.14 -2.73 -2.30
C GLU A 103 14.64 -2.66 -2.00
N ASN A 104 15.00 -2.07 -0.85
CA ASN A 104 16.39 -1.87 -0.46
C ASN A 104 17.13 -3.17 -0.11
N ARG A 105 16.43 -4.27 0.20
CA ARG A 105 17.04 -5.59 0.49
C ARG A 105 17.82 -6.18 -0.69
N PHE A 106 17.53 -5.75 -1.91
CA PHE A 106 18.17 -6.30 -3.11
C PHE A 106 19.52 -5.67 -3.44
N ASN A 107 19.94 -4.60 -2.74
CA ASN A 107 21.23 -3.92 -2.90
C ASN A 107 21.59 -3.68 -4.39
N GLY A 108 20.61 -3.28 -5.20
CA GLY A 108 20.74 -3.20 -6.66
C GLY A 108 19.40 -3.41 -7.35
N LYS A 109 19.42 -4.03 -8.54
CA LYS A 109 18.20 -4.26 -9.32
C LYS A 109 17.28 -5.25 -8.61
N SER A 110 16.21 -4.73 -8.04
CA SER A 110 15.15 -5.52 -7.43
C SER A 110 14.21 -6.12 -8.50
N PRO A 111 13.85 -7.40 -8.41
CA PRO A 111 12.80 -7.98 -9.24
C PRO A 111 11.39 -7.49 -8.86
N LEU A 112 11.28 -6.72 -7.77
CA LEU A 112 10.03 -6.21 -7.21
C LEU A 112 9.88 -4.69 -7.37
N THR A 113 10.80 -3.99 -8.03
CA THR A 113 10.78 -2.51 -8.14
C THR A 113 9.42 -1.95 -8.56
N HIS A 114 8.80 -2.55 -9.57
CA HIS A 114 7.47 -2.09 -10.03
C HIS A 114 6.38 -2.28 -8.96
N VAL A 115 6.40 -3.42 -8.27
CA VAL A 115 5.45 -3.78 -7.24
C VAL A 115 5.62 -2.88 -6.00
N ASN A 116 6.87 -2.71 -5.55
CA ASN A 116 7.22 -1.90 -4.38
C ASN A 116 6.91 -0.42 -4.61
N ASN A 117 7.27 0.13 -5.77
CA ASN A 117 6.91 1.51 -6.13
C ASN A 117 5.40 1.68 -6.21
N GLY A 118 4.69 0.72 -6.83
CA GLY A 118 3.22 0.76 -6.89
C GLY A 118 2.57 0.76 -5.51
N MET A 119 3.11 0.01 -4.55
CA MET A 119 2.66 0.06 -3.14
C MET A 119 2.93 1.43 -2.52
N ARG A 120 4.17 1.92 -2.60
CA ARG A 120 4.57 3.22 -2.04
C ARG A 120 3.72 4.37 -2.55
N ASP A 121 3.47 4.42 -3.85
CA ASP A 121 2.76 5.52 -4.49
C ASP A 121 1.28 5.54 -4.04
N VAL A 122 0.63 4.37 -4.03
CA VAL A 122 -0.76 4.22 -3.54
C VAL A 122 -0.85 4.57 -2.05
N ALA A 123 0.08 4.06 -1.23
CA ALA A 123 0.12 4.32 0.20
C ALA A 123 0.24 5.83 0.51
N ASN A 124 1.13 6.54 -0.21
CA ASN A 124 1.28 7.99 -0.07
C ASN A 124 0.06 8.78 -0.55
N VAL A 125 -0.64 8.31 -1.58
CA VAL A 125 -1.92 8.90 -2.00
C VAL A 125 -2.99 8.70 -0.93
N ALA A 126 -3.12 7.49 -0.36
CA ALA A 126 -4.05 7.19 0.72
C ALA A 126 -3.79 8.05 1.96
N ARG A 127 -2.53 8.13 2.36
CA ARG A 127 -2.05 8.96 3.47
C ARG A 127 -2.47 10.42 3.31
N ALA A 128 -2.29 10.98 2.11
CA ALA A 128 -2.68 12.35 1.82
C ALA A 128 -4.20 12.60 1.90
N ILE A 129 -5.04 11.61 1.55
CA ILE A 129 -6.50 11.70 1.76
C ILE A 129 -6.83 11.59 3.26
N ILE A 130 -6.24 10.62 3.97
CA ILE A 130 -6.48 10.42 5.40
C ILE A 130 -6.13 11.68 6.21
N ARG A 131 -5.06 12.38 5.85
CA ARG A 131 -4.65 13.65 6.49
C ARG A 131 -5.66 14.79 6.36
N ILE A 132 -6.66 14.68 5.49
CA ILE A 132 -7.76 15.65 5.41
C ILE A 132 -8.75 15.45 6.58
N LEU A 133 -8.74 14.27 7.21
CA LEU A 133 -9.59 13.89 8.34
C LEU A 133 -8.95 14.22 9.70
N LEU A 134 -7.70 14.71 9.72
CA LEU A 134 -6.97 15.17 10.92
C LEU A 134 -7.28 16.64 11.19
#